data_AF-A0AAU2B0V5-F1
#
_entry.id   AF-A0AAU2B0V5-F1
#
_cell.length_a   1.000
_cell.length_b   1.000
_cell.length_c   1.000
_cell.angle_alpha   90.00
_cell.angle_beta   90.00
_cell.angle_gamma   90.00
#
_symmetry.space_group_name_H-M   'P 1'
#
loop_
_entity.id
_entity.type
_entity.pdbx_description
1 polymer ?
#
loop_
_entity_poly.entity_id
_entity_poly.type
_entity_poly.pdbx_seq_one_letter_code
_entity_poly.pdbx_strand_id
1 'polypeptide(L)'
;MARITRERTETFTVETYRLHLEGGERQALRSVPGDYVRKLSEAEGHTVNAVLVDANLLDGEGPCEDTELVHVLEWLMACDRVIRCVPLM
;
A
#
# COMPACT_ATOMS: atom_id res chain seq x y z
N MET A 1 25.50 23.79 -3.10
CA MET A 1 24.82 22.92 -4.09
C MET A 1 25.02 21.48 -3.65
N ALA A 2 23.94 20.75 -3.35
CA ALA A 2 24.03 19.35 -2.96
C ALA A 2 24.11 18.47 -4.20
N ARG A 3 25.03 17.51 -4.21
CA ARG A 3 25.14 16.48 -5.25
C ARG A 3 24.56 15.19 -4.69
N ILE A 4 23.49 14.69 -5.30
CA ILE A 4 22.88 13.41 -4.95
C ILE A 4 23.53 12.34 -5.83
N THR A 5 24.26 11.41 -5.22
CA THR A 5 24.71 10.19 -5.89
C THR A 5 23.64 9.12 -5.66
N ARG A 6 22.98 8.69 -6.73
CA ARG A 6 22.02 7.56 -6.68
C ARG A 6 22.81 6.26 -6.77
N GLU A 7 22.98 5.59 -5.64
CA GLU A 7 23.32 4.17 -5.64
C GLU A 7 22.01 3.38 -5.63
N ARG A 8 21.88 2.49 -6.62
CA ARG A 8 20.69 1.65 -6.81
C ARG A 8 21.09 0.22 -6.45
N THR A 9 20.65 -0.25 -5.29
CA THR A 9 20.78 -1.65 -4.89
C THR A 9 19.50 -2.42 -5.23
N GLU A 10 19.66 -3.64 -5.74
CA GLU A 10 18.60 -4.60 -6.12
C GLU A 10 17.90 -5.25 -4.90
N THR A 11 17.57 -4.50 -3.84
CA THR A 11 17.49 -5.03 -2.46
C THR A 11 16.11 -4.96 -1.77
N PHE A 12 14.99 -5.24 -2.45
CA PHE A 12 13.71 -5.40 -1.74
C PHE A 12 12.86 -6.51 -2.35
N THR A 13 12.62 -7.55 -1.56
CA THR A 13 11.61 -8.57 -1.85
C THR A 13 10.24 -8.00 -1.42
N VAL A 14 9.29 -7.94 -2.35
CA VAL A 14 7.93 -7.47 -2.08
C VAL A 14 6.92 -8.50 -2.56
N GLU A 15 5.80 -8.62 -1.86
CA GLU A 15 4.61 -9.31 -2.30
C GLU A 15 3.52 -8.28 -2.58
N THR A 16 2.85 -8.42 -3.72
CA THR A 16 1.74 -7.52 -4.09
C THR A 16 0.45 -8.31 -4.17
N TYR A 17 -0.56 -7.83 -3.46
CA TYR A 17 -1.89 -8.41 -3.38
C TYR A 17 -2.88 -7.45 -4.05
N ARG A 18 -3.66 -7.94 -5.01
CA ARG A 18 -4.81 -7.17 -5.52
C ARG A 18 -5.99 -7.31 -4.58
N LEU A 19 -6.54 -6.18 -4.17
CA LEU A 19 -7.71 -6.13 -3.31
C LEU A 19 -8.98 -6.15 -4.16
N HIS A 20 -9.69 -7.27 -4.13
CA HIS A 20 -11.03 -7.38 -4.71
C HIS A 20 -12.03 -6.77 -3.72
N LEU A 21 -12.23 -5.46 -3.83
CA LEU A 21 -13.10 -4.69 -2.94
C LEU A 21 -14.53 -4.68 -3.51
N GLU A 22 -15.47 -5.23 -2.76
CA GLU A 22 -16.89 -5.31 -3.15
C GLU A 22 -17.77 -4.34 -2.35
N GLY A 23 -18.94 -4.00 -2.91
CA GLY A 23 -19.90 -3.14 -2.22
C GLY A 23 -19.32 -1.81 -1.72
N GLY A 24 -19.54 -1.51 -0.43
CA GLY A 24 -19.06 -0.29 0.23
C GLY A 24 -17.59 -0.31 0.65
N GLU A 25 -16.84 -1.39 0.38
CA GLU A 25 -15.46 -1.54 0.87
C GLU A 25 -14.50 -0.52 0.28
N ARG A 26 -14.68 -0.12 -0.97
CA ARG A 26 -13.87 0.97 -1.57
C ARG A 26 -14.03 2.27 -0.80
N GLN A 27 -15.25 2.56 -0.34
CA GLN A 27 -15.52 3.75 0.46
C GLN A 27 -14.96 3.60 1.88
N ALA A 28 -15.08 2.42 2.49
CA ALA A 28 -14.53 2.11 3.81
C ALA A 28 -12.99 2.20 3.82
N LEU A 29 -12.35 1.70 2.77
CA LEU A 29 -10.91 1.83 2.58
C LEU A 29 -10.51 3.30 2.44
N ARG A 30 -11.22 4.09 1.63
CA ARG A 30 -10.88 5.51 1.43
C ARG A 30 -11.08 6.37 2.68
N SER A 31 -12.06 6.05 3.52
CA SER A 31 -12.34 6.85 4.72
C SER A 31 -11.28 6.69 5.80
N VAL A 32 -10.73 5.49 5.97
CA VAL A 32 -9.73 5.16 6.99
C VAL A 32 -8.71 4.12 6.48
N PRO A 33 -7.88 4.45 5.46
CA PRO A 33 -7.08 3.47 4.74
C PRO A 33 -6.05 2.74 5.62
N GLY A 34 -5.41 3.46 6.55
CA GLY A 34 -4.47 2.85 7.49
C GLY A 34 -5.13 1.79 8.38
N ASP A 35 -6.28 2.11 8.97
CA ASP A 35 -7.00 1.19 9.85
C ASP A 35 -7.60 0.02 9.10
N TYR A 36 -8.13 0.26 7.89
CA TYR A 36 -8.67 -0.80 7.04
C TYR A 36 -7.59 -1.84 6.70
N VAL A 37 -6.43 -1.38 6.20
CA VAL A 37 -5.31 -2.25 5.82
C VAL A 37 -4.71 -2.97 7.02
N ARG A 38 -4.58 -2.28 8.15
CA ARG A 38 -4.10 -2.88 9.39
C ARG A 38 -4.99 -4.04 9.80
N LYS A 39 -6.31 -3.81 9.91
CA LYS A 39 -7.27 -4.86 10.29
C LYS A 39 -7.28 -6.03 9.32
N LEU A 40 -7.25 -5.76 8.01
CA LEU A 40 -7.20 -6.79 6.99
C LEU A 40 -5.94 -7.66 7.14
N SER A 41 -4.77 -7.03 7.32
CA SER A 41 -3.50 -7.76 7.45
C SER A 41 -3.41 -8.53 8.77
N GLU A 42 -3.90 -7.96 9.87
CA GLU A 42 -3.92 -8.61 11.19
C GLU A 42 -4.89 -9.81 11.23
N ALA A 43 -6.01 -9.75 10.50
CA ALA A 43 -6.94 -10.88 10.36
C ALA A 43 -6.29 -12.09 9.64
N GLU A 44 -5.37 -11.82 8.71
CA GLU A 44 -4.56 -12.83 8.02
C GLU A 44 -3.33 -13.28 8.84
N GLY A 45 -3.18 -12.79 10.07
CA GLY A 45 -2.09 -13.19 10.98
C GLY A 45 -0.79 -12.41 10.81
N HIS A 46 -0.80 -11.28 10.08
CA HIS A 46 0.37 -10.43 9.92
C HIS A 46 0.45 -9.35 11.00
N THR A 47 1.68 -8.98 11.39
CA THR A 47 1.93 -7.77 12.18
C THR A 47 2.11 -6.57 11.26
N VAL A 48 1.52 -5.43 11.63
CA VAL A 48 1.64 -4.17 10.88
C VAL A 48 2.28 -3.08 11.74
N ASN A 49 3.46 -2.60 11.32
CA ASN A 49 4.12 -1.46 11.93
C ASN A 49 3.52 -0.15 11.40
N ALA A 50 3.64 0.06 10.09
CA ALA A 50 3.10 1.22 9.42
C ALA A 50 2.29 0.86 8.18
N VAL A 51 1.34 1.73 7.83
CA VAL A 51 0.65 1.70 6.54
C VAL A 51 0.98 2.99 5.81
N LEU A 52 1.64 2.88 4.67
CA LEU A 52 1.89 3.97 3.74
C LEU A 52 0.76 4.00 2.71
N VAL A 53 0.17 5.17 2.52
CA VAL A 53 -0.99 5.34 1.65
C VAL A 53 -0.59 6.19 0.46
N ASP A 54 -0.82 5.69 -0.75
CA ASP A 54 -0.68 6.46 -1.98
C ASP A 54 -1.67 7.63 -1.97
N ALA A 55 -1.16 8.84 -2.22
CA ALA A 55 -1.97 10.06 -2.23
C ALA A 55 -3.13 9.98 -3.25
N ASN A 56 -2.92 9.30 -4.39
CA ASN A 56 -3.96 9.15 -5.40
C ASN A 56 -5.15 8.29 -4.92
N LEU A 57 -4.93 7.45 -3.90
CA LEU A 57 -6.01 6.70 -3.24
C LEU A 57 -6.92 7.62 -2.39
N LEU A 58 -6.33 8.67 -1.81
CA LEU A 58 -7.00 9.61 -0.91
C LEU A 58 -7.77 10.69 -1.67
N ASP A 59 -7.19 11.19 -2.76
CA ASP A 59 -7.74 12.34 -3.48
C ASP A 59 -9.03 12.00 -4.24
N GLY A 60 -9.33 10.72 -4.45
CA GLY A 60 -10.62 10.25 -4.99
C GLY A 60 -10.92 10.67 -6.44
N GLU A 61 -10.15 11.59 -7.01
CA GLU A 61 -10.30 12.16 -8.36
C GLU A 61 -9.39 11.48 -9.40
N GLY A 62 -8.42 10.68 -8.97
CA GLY A 62 -7.60 9.85 -9.86
C GLY A 62 -8.35 8.58 -10.30
N PRO A 63 -8.25 8.16 -11.57
CA PRO A 63 -8.90 6.95 -12.06
C PRO A 63 -8.17 5.71 -11.52
N CYS A 64 -8.45 5.30 -10.29
CA CYS A 64 -7.99 4.01 -9.77
C CYS A 64 -8.86 2.89 -10.35
N GLU A 65 -8.29 2.09 -11.24
CA GLU A 65 -8.90 0.86 -11.72
C GLU A 65 -9.01 -0.15 -10.59
N ASP A 66 -7.88 -0.32 -9.89
CA ASP A 66 -7.66 -1.34 -8.89
C ASP A 66 -6.90 -0.76 -7.69
N THR A 67 -6.89 -1.53 -6.61
CA THR A 67 -6.13 -1.23 -5.41
C THR A 67 -5.21 -2.40 -5.09
N GLU A 68 -3.94 -2.09 -4.86
CA GLU A 68 -2.94 -3.08 -4.47
C GLU A 68 -2.44 -2.81 -3.06
N LEU A 69 -2.31 -3.89 -2.30
CA LEU A 69 -1.57 -3.93 -1.04
C LEU A 69 -0.20 -4.54 -1.31
N VAL A 70 0.85 -3.76 -1.09
CA VAL A 70 2.23 -4.20 -1.18
C VAL A 70 2.73 -4.50 0.22
N HIS A 71 3.20 -5.72 0.42
CA HIS A 71 3.93 -6.17 1.59
C HIS A 71 5.42 -6.17 1.28
N VAL A 72 6.19 -5.38 2.01
CA VAL A 72 7.65 -5.46 1.96
C VAL A 72 8.08 -6.64 2.83
N LEU A 73 8.80 -7.62 2.27
CA LEU A 73 9.12 -8.87 2.96
C LEU A 73 10.46 -8.84 3.72
N GLU A 74 11.34 -7.87 3.45
CA GLU A 74 12.69 -7.84 4.01
C GLU A 74 13.12 -6.47 4.56
N TRP A 75 14.06 -6.51 5.50
CA TRP A 75 14.70 -5.37 6.18
C TRP A 75 13.80 -4.63 7.20
N LEU A 76 14.24 -3.46 7.69
CA LEU A 76 13.56 -2.59 8.69
C LEU A 76 12.05 -2.36 8.45
N MET A 77 11.56 -2.61 7.24
CA MET A 77 10.18 -2.38 6.80
C MET A 77 9.40 -3.68 6.54
N ALA A 78 9.87 -4.84 7.01
CA ALA A 78 9.20 -6.13 6.75
C ALA A 78 7.75 -6.23 7.29
N CYS A 79 7.36 -5.32 8.20
CA CYS A 79 6.02 -5.19 8.75
C CYS A 79 5.28 -3.95 8.20
N ASP A 80 5.87 -3.23 7.25
CA ASP A 80 5.25 -2.09 6.62
C ASP A 80 4.42 -2.53 5.41
N ARG A 81 3.28 -1.88 5.28
CA ARG A 81 2.32 -2.13 4.22
C ARG A 81 2.16 -0.87 3.40
N VAL A 82 2.14 -0.99 2.08
CA VAL A 82 1.83 0.12 1.20
C VAL A 82 0.53 -0.18 0.49
N ILE A 83 -0.45 0.70 0.59
CA ILE A 83 -1.64 0.62 -0.23
C ILE A 83 -1.56 1.64 -1.35
N ARG A 84 -1.73 1.17 -2.57
CA ARG A 84 -1.55 1.98 -3.78
C ARG A 84 -2.72 1.88 -4.73
N CYS A 85 -2.93 2.97 -5.44
CA CYS A 85 -3.82 3.03 -6.57
C CYS A 85 -3.13 2.40 -7.79
N VAL A 86 -3.85 1.56 -8.53
CA VAL A 86 -3.45 1.15 -9.88
C VAL A 86 -4.24 2.02 -10.86
N PRO A 87 -3.58 2.92 -11.60
CA PRO A 87 -4.28 3.80 -12.52
C PRO A 87 -4.85 3.02 -13.72
N LEU A 88 -6.04 3.44 -14.19
CA LEU A 88 -6.61 3.02 -15.48
C LEU A 88 -5.61 3.35 -16.60
N MET A 89 -5.26 2.35 -17.41
CA MET A 89 -4.43 2.52 -18.63
C MET A 89 -5.15 3.25 -19.75
#